data_AF-A0A8T7HN09-F1
#
_entry.id   AF-A0A8T7HN09-F1
#
_cell.length_a   1.000
_cell.length_b   1.000
_cell.length_c   1.000
_cell.angle_alpha   90.00
_cell.angle_beta   90.00
_cell.angle_gamma   90.00
#
_symmetry.space_group_name_H-M   'P 1'
#
loop_
_entity.id
_entity.type
_entity.pdbx_description
1 polymer ?
#
loop_
_entity_poly.entity_id
_entity_poly.type
_entity_poly.pdbx_seq_one_letter_code
_entity_poly.pdbx_strand_id
1 'polypeptide(L)'
;MILEEIAIKRLTFRFPDCSFDMFTGSGVFSKSSLDNGTSVLLRHMQIKPKDRVLDLGCGIGTVGVYVKKKNPEAEVILSDTNERAVFLAKKNLKLYHLDCPVIISDVFSKIDGSFDVILLNPPQAAGKDVCFAMIEGAARHLVPNGSLQLVARHAKGGASFEKKMSNVFGNVSQIGKKSGFTVYKSILS
;
A
#
# COMPACT_ATOMS: atom_id res chain seq x y z
N MET A 1 -1.61 6.92 -25.81
CA MET A 1 -2.38 8.18 -25.88
C MET A 1 -2.75 8.81 -24.53
N ILE A 2 -2.72 8.10 -23.37
CA ILE A 2 -3.12 8.68 -22.05
C ILE A 2 -1.93 9.24 -21.22
N LEU A 3 -0.68 8.93 -21.60
CA LEU A 3 0.52 9.23 -20.79
C LEU A 3 1.25 10.53 -21.18
N GLU A 4 0.92 11.15 -22.31
CA GLU A 4 1.68 12.28 -22.88
C GLU A 4 1.50 13.62 -22.10
N GLU A 5 0.57 13.69 -21.15
CA GLU A 5 0.28 14.90 -20.37
C GLU A 5 0.62 14.81 -18.87
N ILE A 6 1.35 13.77 -18.43
CA ILE A 6 1.76 13.71 -17.02
C ILE A 6 2.91 14.70 -16.81
N ALA A 7 2.64 15.81 -16.12
CA ALA A 7 3.67 16.74 -15.66
C ALA A 7 4.47 16.08 -14.52
N ILE A 8 5.50 15.32 -14.88
CA ILE A 8 6.31 14.54 -13.93
C ILE A 8 7.19 15.48 -13.10
N LYS A 9 7.19 15.27 -11.78
CA LYS A 9 8.08 15.95 -10.83
C LYS A 9 8.85 14.91 -10.02
N ARG A 10 10.06 15.24 -9.61
CA ARG A 10 10.86 14.42 -8.67
C ARG A 10 10.72 15.00 -7.27
N LEU A 11 10.42 14.16 -6.30
CA LEU A 11 10.36 14.49 -4.88
C LEU A 11 11.29 13.57 -4.11
N THR A 12 11.99 14.10 -3.11
CA THR A 12 12.79 13.29 -2.18
C THR A 12 11.97 12.99 -0.94
N PHE A 13 11.73 11.70 -0.67
CA PHE A 13 11.13 11.25 0.57
C PHE A 13 12.24 10.95 1.58
N ARG A 14 12.12 11.51 2.79
CA ARG A 14 13.11 11.39 3.85
C ARG A 14 12.52 10.61 5.02
N PHE A 15 13.21 9.56 5.41
CA PHE A 15 12.99 8.75 6.60
C PHE A 15 14.22 8.89 7.51
N PRO A 16 14.13 8.55 8.80
CA PRO A 16 15.27 8.70 9.71
C PRO A 16 16.54 7.97 9.26
N ASP A 17 16.38 6.85 8.56
CA ASP A 17 17.42 5.90 8.21
C ASP A 17 17.67 5.79 6.69
N CYS A 18 16.84 6.44 5.87
CA CYS A 18 17.02 6.45 4.42
C CYS A 18 16.34 7.65 3.77
N SER A 19 16.79 8.00 2.57
CA SER A 19 16.03 8.87 1.68
C SER A 19 16.02 8.28 0.28
N PHE A 20 14.95 8.54 -0.45
CA PHE A 20 14.85 8.12 -1.84
C PHE A 20 13.93 9.06 -2.60
N ASP A 21 14.31 9.27 -3.85
CA ASP A 21 13.55 10.06 -4.79
C ASP A 21 12.43 9.25 -5.44
N MET A 22 11.33 9.93 -5.72
CA MET A 22 10.16 9.39 -6.38
C MET A 22 9.68 10.38 -7.44
N PHE A 23 9.41 9.89 -8.63
CA PHE A 23 8.61 10.56 -9.64
C PHE A 23 7.13 10.54 -9.24
N THR A 24 6.51 11.71 -9.25
CA THR A 24 5.06 11.93 -9.09
C THR A 24 4.54 12.77 -10.25
N GLY A 25 3.23 13.01 -10.34
CA GLY A 25 2.65 13.80 -11.42
C GLY A 25 1.21 14.24 -11.20
N SER A 26 0.61 14.82 -12.23
CA SER A 26 -0.82 15.14 -12.26
C SER A 26 -1.66 13.86 -12.23
N GLY A 27 -2.85 13.92 -11.60
CA GLY A 27 -3.80 12.81 -11.58
C GLY A 27 -3.47 11.60 -10.69
N VAL A 28 -2.46 11.68 -9.81
CA VAL A 28 -2.13 10.63 -8.83
C VAL A 28 -2.17 11.12 -7.38
N PHE A 29 -2.21 10.19 -6.42
CA PHE A 29 -2.09 10.46 -4.98
C PHE A 29 -0.66 10.93 -4.63
N SER A 30 -0.50 11.77 -3.60
CA SER A 30 0.80 12.36 -3.20
C SER A 30 1.53 13.15 -4.30
N LYS A 31 0.86 14.20 -4.82
CA LYS A 31 1.41 15.07 -5.89
C LYS A 31 2.57 15.97 -5.47
N SER A 32 2.75 16.21 -4.16
CA SER A 32 3.69 17.23 -3.64
C SER A 32 4.53 16.78 -2.45
N SER A 33 4.10 15.76 -1.70
CA SER A 33 4.84 15.23 -0.55
C SER A 33 4.42 13.80 -0.23
N LEU A 34 5.24 13.12 0.59
CA LEU A 34 4.89 11.84 1.18
C LEU A 34 3.62 11.98 2.02
N ASP A 35 2.62 11.14 1.75
CA ASP A 35 1.41 11.10 2.57
C ASP A 35 1.74 10.67 4.02
N ASN A 36 1.11 11.34 4.97
CA ASN A 36 1.34 11.10 6.40
C ASN A 36 0.91 9.68 6.80
N GLY A 37 -0.20 9.17 6.27
CA GLY A 37 -0.64 7.80 6.54
C GLY A 37 0.39 6.79 6.07
N THR A 38 0.83 6.93 4.81
CA THR A 38 1.89 6.12 4.21
C THR A 38 3.17 6.15 5.06
N SER A 39 3.60 7.33 5.51
CA SER A 39 4.78 7.47 6.39
C SER A 39 4.62 6.70 7.71
N VAL A 40 3.42 6.65 8.28
CA VAL A 40 3.14 5.89 9.50
C VAL A 40 3.08 4.39 9.22
N LEU A 41 2.51 3.95 8.10
CA LEU A 41 2.54 2.54 7.67
C LEU A 41 3.98 2.04 7.56
N LEU A 42 4.83 2.76 6.82
CA LEU A 42 6.22 2.37 6.57
C LEU A 42 7.06 2.21 7.84
N ARG A 43 6.74 2.96 8.91
CA ARG A 43 7.44 2.87 10.20
C ARG A 43 7.04 1.67 11.05
N HIS A 44 5.84 1.14 10.85
CA HIS A 44 5.25 0.14 11.75
C HIS A 44 4.88 -1.18 11.08
N MET A 45 4.91 -1.23 9.74
CA MET A 45 4.65 -2.47 9.02
C MET A 45 5.65 -3.56 9.41
N GLN A 46 5.16 -4.79 9.47
CA GLN A 46 5.92 -5.97 9.86
C GLN A 46 6.01 -6.89 8.66
N ILE A 47 7.22 -7.11 8.14
CA ILE A 47 7.50 -7.92 6.96
C ILE A 47 8.72 -8.77 7.29
N LYS A 48 8.66 -10.06 6.98
CA LYS A 48 9.80 -10.98 7.07
C LYS A 48 10.57 -10.99 5.74
N PRO A 49 11.86 -11.36 5.74
CA PRO A 49 12.71 -11.25 4.56
C PRO A 49 12.17 -11.88 3.28
N LYS A 50 11.43 -13.00 3.38
CA LYS A 50 10.93 -13.78 2.22
C LYS A 50 9.41 -13.70 2.04
N ASP A 51 8.75 -12.77 2.75
CA ASP A 51 7.31 -12.61 2.60
C ASP A 51 6.97 -12.23 1.15
N ARG A 52 5.87 -12.79 0.65
CA ARG A 52 5.18 -12.33 -0.55
C ARG A 52 4.22 -11.21 -0.17
N VAL A 53 4.49 -10.01 -0.67
CA VAL A 53 3.84 -8.77 -0.24
C VAL A 53 3.04 -8.16 -1.39
N LEU A 54 1.77 -7.81 -1.11
CA LEU A 54 0.96 -6.98 -1.99
C LEU A 54 0.87 -5.55 -1.45
N ASP A 55 1.27 -4.57 -2.25
CA ASP A 55 0.97 -3.15 -2.06
C ASP A 55 -0.32 -2.82 -2.83
N LEU A 56 -1.46 -2.86 -2.12
CA LEU A 56 -2.80 -2.70 -2.71
C LEU A 56 -3.20 -1.22 -2.74
N GLY A 57 -3.48 -0.70 -3.94
CA GLY A 57 -3.69 0.74 -4.14
C GLY A 57 -2.37 1.50 -4.04
N CYS A 58 -1.34 1.02 -4.75
CA CYS A 58 0.05 1.41 -4.56
C CYS A 58 0.36 2.88 -4.89
N GLY A 59 -0.53 3.57 -5.61
CA GLY A 59 -0.28 4.90 -6.14
C GLY A 59 1.01 4.92 -6.97
N ILE A 60 1.92 5.84 -6.64
CA ILE A 60 3.23 5.95 -7.32
C ILE A 60 4.26 4.90 -6.86
N GLY A 61 3.85 3.89 -6.10
CA GLY A 61 4.68 2.75 -5.69
C GLY A 61 5.60 2.98 -4.50
N THR A 62 5.30 3.99 -3.67
CA THR A 62 6.13 4.37 -2.52
C THR A 62 6.31 3.22 -1.52
N VAL A 63 5.22 2.50 -1.22
CA VAL A 63 5.28 1.40 -0.26
C VAL A 63 6.07 0.24 -0.84
N GLY A 64 5.74 -0.22 -2.05
CA GLY A 64 6.50 -1.29 -2.72
C GLY A 64 7.99 -1.01 -2.87
N VAL A 65 8.39 0.21 -3.29
CA VAL A 65 9.81 0.61 -3.39
C VAL A 65 10.48 0.54 -2.02
N TYR A 66 9.84 1.06 -0.97
CA TYR A 66 10.40 1.02 0.38
C TYR A 66 10.59 -0.42 0.86
N VAL A 67 9.54 -1.25 0.72
CA VAL A 67 9.56 -2.65 1.16
C VAL A 67 10.71 -3.40 0.48
N LYS A 68 10.83 -3.30 -0.84
CA LYS A 68 11.86 -4.02 -1.60
C LYS A 68 13.28 -3.54 -1.28
N LYS A 69 13.48 -2.24 -1.01
CA LYS A 69 14.78 -1.71 -0.58
C LYS A 69 15.19 -2.19 0.82
N LYS A 70 14.23 -2.39 1.73
CA LYS A 70 14.49 -2.88 3.09
C LYS A 70 14.54 -4.39 3.21
N ASN A 71 13.84 -5.09 2.33
CA ASN A 71 13.73 -6.55 2.28
C ASN A 71 13.99 -7.02 0.85
N PRO A 72 15.28 -7.10 0.43
CA PRO A 72 15.62 -7.45 -0.96
C PRO A 72 15.10 -8.83 -1.39
N GLU A 73 14.97 -9.76 -0.43
CA GLU A 73 14.45 -11.12 -0.65
C GLU A 73 12.92 -11.20 -0.76
N ALA A 74 12.17 -10.15 -0.40
CA ALA A 74 10.72 -10.18 -0.40
C ALA A 74 10.19 -10.16 -1.85
N GLU A 75 9.15 -10.94 -2.13
CA GLU A 75 8.46 -10.91 -3.42
C GLU A 75 7.39 -9.82 -3.34
N VAL A 76 7.62 -8.67 -3.98
CA VAL A 76 6.72 -7.51 -3.88
C VAL A 76 5.94 -7.32 -5.17
N ILE A 77 4.62 -7.31 -5.05
CA ILE A 77 3.66 -7.02 -6.12
C ILE A 77 2.95 -5.71 -5.77
N LEU A 78 2.77 -4.85 -6.76
CA LEU A 78 2.05 -3.59 -6.61
C LEU A 78 0.79 -3.63 -7.47
N SER A 79 -0.32 -3.07 -6.98
CA SER A 79 -1.52 -2.91 -7.80
C SER A 79 -2.22 -1.59 -7.58
N ASP A 80 -2.78 -1.03 -8.65
CA ASP A 80 -3.62 0.17 -8.59
C ASP A 80 -4.62 0.17 -9.75
N THR A 81 -5.79 0.76 -9.57
CA THR A 81 -6.77 0.91 -10.65
C THR A 81 -6.43 2.05 -11.59
N ASN A 82 -5.59 3.00 -11.16
CA ASN A 82 -5.24 4.19 -11.94
C ASN A 82 -3.99 3.91 -12.79
N GLU A 83 -4.16 3.90 -14.11
CA GLU A 83 -3.07 3.65 -15.06
C GLU A 83 -1.90 4.64 -14.92
N ARG A 84 -2.17 5.90 -14.53
CA ARG A 84 -1.12 6.92 -14.31
C ARG A 84 -0.29 6.60 -13.07
N ALA A 85 -0.94 6.10 -12.01
CA ALA A 85 -0.26 5.61 -10.81
C ALA A 85 0.63 4.41 -11.14
N VAL A 86 0.09 3.42 -11.86
CA VAL A 86 0.86 2.25 -12.32
C VAL A 86 2.05 2.65 -13.17
N PHE A 87 1.87 3.60 -14.11
CA PHE A 87 2.97 4.11 -14.92
C PHE A 87 4.08 4.75 -14.06
N LEU A 88 3.72 5.59 -13.09
CA LEU A 88 4.68 6.24 -12.19
C LEU A 88 5.34 5.23 -11.24
N ALA A 89 4.61 4.25 -10.72
CA ALA A 89 5.15 3.16 -9.91
C ALA A 89 6.21 2.36 -10.67
N LYS A 90 5.93 1.97 -11.92
CA LYS A 90 6.92 1.34 -12.81
C LYS A 90 8.15 2.21 -13.01
N LYS A 91 7.97 3.53 -13.20
CA LYS A 91 9.08 4.47 -13.36
C LYS A 91 9.93 4.58 -12.08
N ASN A 92 9.31 4.52 -10.91
CA ASN A 92 10.00 4.58 -9.61
C ASN A 92 10.73 3.30 -9.26
N LEU A 93 10.18 2.13 -9.59
CA LEU A 93 10.89 0.86 -9.47
C LEU A 93 12.14 0.84 -10.34
N LYS A 94 12.02 1.30 -11.60
CA LYS A 94 13.15 1.41 -12.54
C LYS A 94 14.26 2.34 -12.05
N LEU A 95 13.93 3.42 -11.33
CA LEU A 95 14.92 4.33 -10.74
C LEU A 95 15.90 3.62 -9.79
N TYR A 96 15.47 2.52 -9.17
CA TYR A 96 16.26 1.75 -8.22
C TYR A 96 16.61 0.35 -8.72
N HIS A 97 16.40 0.06 -10.01
CA HIS A 97 16.62 -1.27 -10.59
C HIS A 97 15.87 -2.40 -9.85
N LEU A 98 14.68 -2.10 -9.35
CA LEU A 98 13.85 -3.05 -8.62
C LEU A 98 12.91 -3.76 -9.60
N ASP A 99 12.96 -5.09 -9.60
CA ASP A 99 12.06 -5.92 -10.38
C ASP A 99 10.86 -6.34 -9.52
N CYS A 100 9.74 -5.65 -9.74
CA CYS A 100 8.47 -5.91 -9.06
C CYS A 100 7.32 -5.80 -10.07
N PRO A 101 6.41 -6.78 -10.17
CA PRO A 101 5.21 -6.67 -10.98
C PRO A 101 4.34 -5.49 -10.52
N VAL A 102 3.84 -4.69 -11.47
CA VAL A 102 2.87 -3.63 -11.22
C VAL A 102 1.65 -3.82 -12.10
N ILE A 103 0.52 -4.14 -11.46
CA ILE A 103 -0.70 -4.62 -12.10
C ILE A 103 -1.76 -3.51 -12.08
N ILE A 104 -2.35 -3.22 -13.24
CA ILE A 104 -3.57 -2.40 -13.30
C ILE A 104 -4.73 -3.30 -12.86
N SER A 105 -5.32 -3.05 -11.70
CA SER A 105 -6.40 -3.89 -11.13
C SER A 105 -7.42 -3.03 -10.40
N ASP A 106 -8.71 -3.28 -10.62
CA ASP A 106 -9.75 -2.80 -9.73
C ASP A 106 -9.82 -3.73 -8.52
N VAL A 107 -9.33 -3.23 -7.38
CA VAL A 107 -9.19 -4.01 -6.14
C VAL A 107 -8.43 -5.32 -6.45
N PHE A 108 -9.06 -6.49 -6.33
CA PHE A 108 -8.44 -7.80 -6.59
C PHE A 108 -8.79 -8.42 -7.95
N SER A 109 -9.53 -7.72 -8.83
CA SER A 109 -10.06 -8.29 -10.09
C SER A 109 -9.03 -8.92 -11.03
N LYS A 110 -7.76 -8.51 -10.96
CA LYS A 110 -6.65 -9.06 -11.76
C LYS A 110 -5.47 -9.50 -10.90
N ILE A 111 -5.72 -9.79 -9.62
CA ILE A 111 -4.69 -10.21 -8.67
C ILE A 111 -4.87 -11.70 -8.42
N ASP A 112 -3.89 -12.48 -8.84
CA ASP A 112 -3.88 -13.93 -8.65
C ASP A 112 -2.96 -14.34 -7.49
N GLY A 113 -3.35 -15.43 -6.83
CA GLY A 113 -2.58 -16.07 -5.77
C GLY A 113 -2.73 -15.41 -4.40
N SER A 114 -1.98 -15.96 -3.44
CA SER A 114 -2.03 -15.55 -2.03
C SER A 114 -0.73 -14.86 -1.59
N PHE A 115 -0.84 -14.03 -0.57
CA PHE A 115 0.23 -13.20 -0.02
C PHE A 115 0.42 -13.49 1.47
N ASP A 116 1.65 -13.33 1.95
CA ASP A 116 1.96 -13.34 3.39
C ASP A 116 1.55 -12.02 4.03
N VAL A 117 1.70 -10.90 3.30
CA VAL A 117 1.36 -9.57 3.79
C VAL A 117 0.64 -8.77 2.70
N ILE A 118 -0.50 -8.18 3.04
CA ILE A 118 -1.16 -7.17 2.22
C ILE A 118 -1.05 -5.83 2.96
N LEU A 119 -0.44 -4.85 2.31
CA LEU A 119 -0.29 -3.48 2.81
C LEU A 119 -1.34 -2.58 2.15
N LEU A 120 -2.02 -1.77 2.95
CA LEU A 120 -3.12 -0.92 2.45
C LEU A 120 -3.12 0.46 3.10
N ASN A 121 -3.03 1.49 2.27
CA ASN A 121 -3.47 2.83 2.61
C ASN A 121 -4.73 3.14 1.78
N PRO A 122 -5.94 2.88 2.31
CA PRO A 122 -7.14 2.81 1.49
C PRO A 122 -7.54 4.18 0.94
N PRO A 123 -8.02 4.26 -0.31
CA PRO A 123 -8.43 5.53 -0.93
C PRO A 123 -9.78 5.98 -0.38
N GLN A 124 -9.80 6.57 0.82
CA GLN A 124 -11.05 6.94 1.51
C GLN A 124 -11.99 7.83 0.68
N ALA A 125 -11.46 8.61 -0.25
CA ALA A 125 -12.24 9.44 -1.17
C ALA A 125 -13.07 8.63 -2.19
N ALA A 126 -12.71 7.37 -2.46
CA ALA A 126 -13.48 6.45 -3.30
C ALA A 126 -14.71 5.86 -2.60
N GLY A 127 -14.90 6.16 -1.30
CA GLY A 127 -16.04 5.70 -0.53
C GLY A 127 -15.73 4.49 0.36
N LYS A 128 -16.61 4.29 1.35
CA LYS A 128 -16.43 3.27 2.39
C LYS A 128 -16.59 1.86 1.84
N ASP A 129 -17.48 1.66 0.87
CA ASP A 129 -17.78 0.35 0.31
C ASP A 129 -16.58 -0.21 -0.47
N VAL A 130 -15.89 0.64 -1.24
CA VAL A 130 -14.62 0.27 -1.92
C VAL A 130 -13.56 -0.15 -0.89
N CYS A 131 -13.40 0.63 0.17
CA CYS A 131 -12.43 0.31 1.24
C CYS A 131 -12.79 -1.01 1.95
N PHE A 132 -14.08 -1.28 2.16
CA PHE A 132 -14.55 -2.53 2.77
C PHE A 132 -14.35 -3.72 1.85
N ALA A 133 -14.60 -3.58 0.54
CA ALA A 133 -14.33 -4.61 -0.46
C ALA A 133 -12.82 -4.95 -0.52
N MET A 134 -11.94 -3.96 -0.35
CA MET A 134 -10.50 -4.20 -0.22
C MET A 134 -10.15 -5.02 1.04
N ILE A 135 -10.78 -4.75 2.19
CA ILE A 135 -10.55 -5.52 3.43
C ILE A 135 -11.06 -6.96 3.27
N GLU A 136 -12.25 -7.16 2.72
CA GLU A 136 -12.81 -8.50 2.45
C GLU A 136 -11.98 -9.27 1.42
N GLY A 137 -11.57 -8.59 0.36
CA GLY A 137 -10.72 -9.17 -0.67
C GLY A 137 -9.36 -9.61 -0.12
N ALA A 138 -8.78 -8.84 0.81
CA ALA A 138 -7.52 -9.20 1.45
C ALA A 138 -7.63 -10.54 2.19
N ALA A 139 -8.71 -10.79 2.91
CA ALA A 139 -8.92 -12.08 3.60
C ALA A 139 -8.94 -13.27 2.62
N ARG A 140 -9.42 -13.08 1.38
CA ARG A 140 -9.43 -14.12 0.34
C ARG A 140 -8.08 -14.34 -0.35
N HIS A 141 -7.16 -13.38 -0.24
CA HIS A 141 -5.85 -13.41 -0.90
C HIS A 141 -4.69 -13.51 0.09
N LEU A 142 -4.95 -13.81 1.35
CA LEU A 142 -3.90 -14.10 2.33
C LEU A 142 -3.71 -15.61 2.44
N VAL A 143 -2.48 -16.04 2.67
CA VAL A 143 -2.19 -17.41 3.14
C VAL A 143 -2.65 -17.55 4.60
N PRO A 144 -2.86 -18.78 5.12
CA PRO A 144 -3.03 -18.98 6.56
C PRO A 144 -1.87 -18.36 7.34
N ASN A 145 -2.17 -17.64 8.41
CA ASN A 145 -1.25 -16.79 9.19
C ASN A 145 -0.69 -15.56 8.47
N GLY A 146 -1.13 -15.29 7.25
CA GLY A 146 -0.86 -14.04 6.53
C GLY A 146 -1.57 -12.85 7.16
N SER A 147 -1.12 -11.62 6.88
CA SER A 147 -1.65 -10.43 7.54
C SER A 147 -2.08 -9.31 6.59
N LEU A 148 -3.22 -8.69 6.89
CA LEU A 148 -3.59 -7.39 6.37
C LEU A 148 -3.07 -6.31 7.33
N GLN A 149 -2.28 -5.36 6.81
CA GLN A 149 -1.79 -4.21 7.56
C GLN A 149 -2.27 -2.92 6.90
N LEU A 150 -3.18 -2.22 7.58
CA LEU A 150 -3.93 -1.10 7.04
C LEU A 150 -3.66 0.16 7.87
N VAL A 151 -3.32 1.27 7.21
CA VAL A 151 -3.18 2.57 7.88
C VAL A 151 -4.38 3.47 7.63
N ALA A 152 -4.90 4.11 8.68
CA ALA A 152 -5.93 5.13 8.54
C ALA A 152 -5.88 6.14 9.68
N ARG A 153 -6.37 7.36 9.43
CA ARG A 153 -6.64 8.30 10.52
C ARG A 153 -7.81 7.78 11.35
N HIS A 154 -7.58 7.51 12.64
CA HIS A 154 -8.56 6.82 13.49
C HIS A 154 -9.93 7.52 13.49
N ALA A 155 -9.92 8.83 13.71
CA ALA A 155 -11.13 9.68 13.73
C ALA A 155 -11.76 9.95 12.36
N LYS A 156 -11.12 9.55 11.25
CA LYS A 156 -11.63 9.71 9.88
C LYS A 156 -11.66 8.33 9.21
N GLY A 157 -12.68 7.55 9.56
CA GLY A 157 -12.91 6.22 8.99
C GLY A 157 -12.13 5.07 9.63
N GLY A 158 -10.97 5.32 10.25
CA GLY A 158 -10.13 4.27 10.85
C GLY A 158 -10.85 3.36 11.84
N ALA A 159 -11.67 3.92 12.74
CA ALA A 159 -12.48 3.12 13.67
C ALA A 159 -13.50 2.19 12.95
N SER A 160 -14.02 2.62 11.79
CA SER A 160 -14.88 1.75 10.97
C SER A 160 -14.10 0.63 10.28
N PHE A 161 -12.87 0.91 9.83
CA PHE A 161 -12.00 -0.11 9.26
C PHE A 161 -11.56 -1.14 10.30
N GLU A 162 -11.23 -0.70 11.51
CA GLU A 162 -10.94 -1.58 12.64
C GLU A 162 -12.10 -2.54 12.93
N LYS A 163 -13.34 -2.01 13.02
CA LYS A 163 -14.54 -2.85 13.18
C LYS A 163 -14.72 -3.83 12.02
N LYS A 164 -14.50 -3.37 10.77
CA LYS A 164 -14.62 -4.23 9.59
C LYS A 164 -13.57 -5.34 9.58
N MET A 165 -12.32 -5.02 9.91
CA MET A 165 -11.23 -5.99 10.03
C MET A 165 -11.54 -7.02 11.12
N SER A 166 -11.99 -6.58 12.30
CA SER A 166 -12.43 -7.50 13.37
C SER A 166 -13.53 -8.46 12.91
N ASN A 167 -14.53 -7.95 12.18
CA ASN A 167 -15.63 -8.78 11.67
C ASN A 167 -15.19 -9.77 10.58
N VAL A 168 -14.25 -9.38 9.72
CA VAL A 168 -13.80 -10.20 8.57
C VAL A 168 -12.78 -11.26 9.02
N PHE A 169 -11.86 -10.90 9.90
CA PHE A 169 -10.74 -11.76 10.31
C PHE A 169 -10.94 -12.42 11.67
N GLY A 170 -11.93 -11.97 12.47
CA GLY A 170 -12.11 -12.38 13.86
C GLY A 170 -11.13 -11.72 14.84
N ASN A 171 -10.17 -10.95 14.34
CA ASN A 171 -9.18 -10.25 15.14
C ASN A 171 -8.77 -8.92 14.49
N VAL A 172 -8.30 -7.98 15.31
CA VAL A 172 -7.58 -6.78 14.88
C VAL A 172 -6.71 -6.28 16.03
N SER A 173 -5.51 -5.81 15.71
CA SER A 173 -4.59 -5.20 16.66
C SER A 173 -4.06 -3.89 16.09
N GLN A 174 -3.60 -2.99 16.97
CA GLN A 174 -3.00 -1.72 16.57
C GLN A 174 -1.49 -1.82 16.79
N ILE A 175 -0.71 -1.82 15.71
CA ILE A 175 0.75 -2.06 15.74
C ILE A 175 1.57 -0.76 15.68
N GLY A 176 0.91 0.39 15.54
CA GLY A 176 1.59 1.68 15.50
C GLY A 176 0.63 2.86 15.44
N LYS A 177 1.04 3.99 16.00
CA LYS A 177 0.28 5.25 15.98
C LYS A 177 1.19 6.47 15.89
N LYS A 178 0.81 7.44 15.07
CA LYS A 178 1.44 8.76 15.04
C LYS A 178 0.50 9.79 14.43
N SER A 179 0.42 10.97 15.04
CA SER A 179 -0.32 12.13 14.51
C SER A 179 -1.79 11.84 14.12
N GLY A 180 -2.45 10.96 14.87
CA GLY A 180 -3.84 10.54 14.65
C GLY A 180 -4.03 9.42 13.61
N PHE A 181 -2.97 8.98 12.93
CA PHE A 181 -2.96 7.76 12.11
C PHE A 181 -2.64 6.54 12.97
N THR A 182 -3.33 5.44 12.70
CA THR A 182 -3.14 4.13 13.33
C THR A 182 -2.88 3.09 12.25
N VAL A 183 -1.91 2.21 12.49
CA VAL A 183 -1.68 1.01 11.68
C VAL A 183 -2.37 -0.16 12.38
N TYR A 184 -3.36 -0.71 11.70
CA TYR A 184 -4.13 -1.87 12.12
C TYR A 184 -3.55 -3.13 11.48
N LYS A 185 -3.56 -4.24 12.21
CA LYS A 185 -3.13 -5.55 11.72
C LYS A 185 -4.16 -6.61 12.09
N SER A 186 -4.59 -7.38 11.09
CA SER A 186 -5.34 -8.63 11.27
C SER A 186 -4.54 -9.78 10.69
N ILE A 187 -4.78 -10.99 11.20
CA ILE A 187 -4.11 -12.22 10.78
C ILE A 187 -5.18 -13.18 10.31
N LEU A 188 -5.05 -13.73 9.11
CA LEU A 188 -5.93 -14.79 8.62
C LEU A 188 -5.63 -16.07 9.41
N SER A 189 -6.62 -16.61 10.11
CA SER A 189 -6.50 -17.88 10.84
C SER A 189 -6.73 -19.08 9.92
#